data_AF-A0A961N677-F1
#
_entry.id   AF-A0A961N677-F1
#
_cell.length_a   1.000
_cell.length_b   1.000
_cell.length_c   1.000
_cell.angle_alpha   90.00
_cell.angle_beta   90.00
_cell.angle_gamma   90.00
#
_symmetry.space_group_name_H-M   'P 1'
#
loop_
_entity.id
_entity.type
_entity.pdbx_description
1 polymer ?
#
loop_
_entity_poly.entity_id
_entity_poly.type
_entity_poly.pdbx_seq_one_letter_code
_entity_poly.pdbx_strand_id
1 'polypeptide(L)'
;MLALALAPVAQAQAQSALDTENGRYTLSPVADGVLRLDSRTGTVSICNNARQGWACYATPDERAALDAEIGRLQHDNEKLKAQLAQRDSGDAGKIGDAMPKSDSLKQAPSDQQRKLELTLPSDRDIDRVMSFLERAWRRLIEMADRVQRDVAGKI
;
A
#
# COMPACT_ATOMS: atom_id res chain seq x y z
N MET A 1 -47.28 66.32 7.42
CA MET A 1 -46.49 65.59 6.41
C MET A 1 -45.32 64.94 7.13
N LEU A 2 -45.38 63.64 7.37
CA LEU A 2 -44.32 62.85 8.01
C LEU A 2 -43.39 62.32 6.91
N ALA A 3 -42.13 62.72 6.90
CA ALA A 3 -41.12 62.20 5.98
C ALA A 3 -40.50 60.93 6.57
N LEU A 4 -40.79 59.78 5.97
CA LEU A 4 -40.19 58.49 6.32
C LEU A 4 -38.82 58.39 5.61
N ALA A 5 -37.73 58.51 6.37
CA ALA A 5 -36.39 58.29 5.85
C ALA A 5 -36.15 56.78 5.71
N LEU A 6 -36.12 56.27 4.48
CA LEU A 6 -35.63 54.93 4.17
C LEU A 6 -34.11 54.90 4.31
N ALA A 7 -33.60 54.19 5.32
CA ALA A 7 -32.19 53.86 5.42
C ALA A 7 -31.85 52.72 4.44
N PRO A 8 -30.75 52.81 3.68
CA PRO A 8 -30.33 51.71 2.81
C PRO A 8 -29.82 50.55 3.67
N VAL A 9 -30.39 49.37 3.46
CA VAL A 9 -29.85 48.11 3.99
C VAL A 9 -28.59 47.81 3.19
N ALA A 10 -27.42 48.06 3.79
CA ALA A 10 -26.15 47.63 3.22
C ALA A 10 -26.10 46.09 3.28
N GLN A 11 -26.32 45.43 2.14
CA GLN A 11 -25.98 44.02 1.99
C GLN A 11 -24.46 43.91 2.06
N ALA A 12 -23.95 43.46 3.22
CA ALA A 12 -22.57 43.05 3.36
C ALA A 12 -22.34 41.82 2.48
N GLN A 13 -21.90 42.04 1.25
CA GLN A 13 -21.31 40.98 0.43
C GLN A 13 -19.99 40.61 1.11
N ALA A 14 -20.01 39.52 1.87
CA ALA A 14 -18.80 38.88 2.37
C ALA A 14 -17.91 38.60 1.15
N GLN A 15 -16.83 39.39 1.01
CA GLN A 15 -15.88 39.25 -0.07
C GLN A 15 -15.21 37.89 0.06
N SER A 16 -15.43 37.04 -0.95
CA SER A 16 -14.92 35.69 -1.11
C SER A 16 -13.40 35.67 -1.25
N ALA A 17 -12.65 35.94 -0.17
CA ALA A 17 -11.20 35.70 -0.12
C ALA A 17 -10.85 34.21 0.07
N LEU A 18 -11.86 33.32 0.08
CA LEU A 18 -11.73 31.88 0.30
C LEU A 18 -11.83 31.05 -1.00
N ASP A 19 -12.28 31.62 -2.11
CA ASP A 19 -12.45 30.88 -3.37
C ASP A 19 -11.35 31.25 -4.37
N THR A 20 -10.21 30.58 -4.26
CA THR A 20 -9.06 30.76 -5.15
C THR A 20 -8.66 29.45 -5.84
N GLU A 21 -9.64 28.70 -6.34
CA GLU A 21 -9.39 27.65 -7.33
C GLU A 21 -10.57 27.44 -8.29
N ASN A 22 -10.95 28.50 -9.02
CA ASN A 22 -11.86 28.39 -10.16
C ASN A 22 -13.22 27.71 -9.84
N GLY A 23 -13.81 28.03 -8.69
CA GLY A 23 -15.10 27.48 -8.26
C GLY A 23 -15.06 26.02 -7.80
N ARG A 24 -13.87 25.42 -7.62
CA ARG A 24 -13.72 24.05 -7.09
C ARG A 24 -14.31 23.89 -5.69
N TYR A 25 -14.26 24.94 -4.87
CA TYR A 25 -14.65 24.87 -3.48
C TYR A 25 -16.07 25.39 -3.27
N THR A 26 -16.91 24.58 -2.65
CA THR A 26 -18.22 25.03 -2.15
C THR A 26 -18.06 25.42 -0.68
N LEU A 27 -18.52 26.61 -0.32
CA LEU A 27 -18.39 27.17 1.02
C LEU A 27 -19.77 27.30 1.66
N SER A 28 -19.94 26.75 2.86
CA SER A 28 -21.17 26.84 3.66
C SER A 28 -20.86 27.43 5.04
N PRO A 29 -21.58 28.47 5.51
CA PRO A 29 -21.33 29.07 6.81
C PRO A 29 -21.67 28.11 7.96
N VAL A 30 -20.85 28.11 9.01
CA VAL A 30 -21.07 27.37 10.27
C VAL A 30 -20.76 28.29 11.47
N ALA A 31 -21.11 27.87 12.69
CA ALA A 31 -21.01 28.71 13.89
C ALA A 31 -19.63 29.36 14.09
N ASP A 32 -18.56 28.60 13.88
CA ASP A 32 -17.17 29.03 14.15
C ASP A 32 -16.32 29.24 12.87
N GLY A 33 -16.97 29.45 11.71
CA GLY A 33 -16.26 29.67 10.46
C GLY A 33 -17.04 29.22 9.22
N VAL A 34 -16.37 28.53 8.32
CA VAL A 34 -16.91 28.08 7.03
C VAL A 34 -16.56 26.62 6.81
N LEU A 35 -17.56 25.81 6.48
CA LEU A 35 -17.37 24.46 5.97
C LEU A 35 -17.01 24.56 4.48
N ARG A 36 -15.86 24.02 4.09
CA ARG A 36 -15.37 23.97 2.71
C ARG A 36 -15.48 22.53 2.19
N LEU A 37 -16.22 22.35 1.11
CA LEU A 37 -16.28 21.12 0.33
C LEU A 37 -15.41 21.26 -0.92
N ASP A 38 -14.47 20.36 -1.10
CA ASP A 38 -13.73 20.18 -2.35
C ASP A 38 -14.55 19.32 -3.32
N SER A 39 -15.06 19.92 -4.42
CA SER A 39 -15.88 19.20 -5.40
C SER A 39 -15.13 18.14 -6.21
N ARG A 40 -13.80 18.13 -6.20
CA ARG A 40 -12.98 17.14 -6.93
C ARG A 40 -12.67 15.91 -6.09
N THR A 41 -12.38 16.09 -4.81
CA THR A 41 -12.00 14.99 -3.92
C THR A 41 -13.12 14.57 -2.98
N GLY A 42 -14.15 15.39 -2.80
CA GLY A 42 -15.18 15.21 -1.79
C GLY A 42 -14.73 15.54 -0.37
N THR A 43 -13.51 16.06 -0.19
CA THR A 43 -12.96 16.39 1.14
C THR A 43 -13.72 17.55 1.75
N VAL A 44 -14.08 17.40 3.03
CA VAL A 44 -14.75 18.44 3.80
C VAL A 44 -13.77 18.98 4.84
N SER A 45 -13.64 20.29 4.94
CA SER A 45 -12.78 20.95 5.92
C SER A 45 -13.52 22.06 6.65
N ILE A 46 -13.16 22.32 7.90
CA ILE A 46 -13.65 23.49 8.64
C ILE A 46 -12.57 24.55 8.56
N CYS A 47 -12.92 25.70 7.99
CA CYS A 47 -12.05 26.84 7.81
C CYS A 47 -12.44 27.97 8.76
N ASN A 48 -11.48 28.51 9.51
CA ASN A 48 -11.69 29.65 10.38
C ASN A 48 -10.60 30.71 10.19
N ASN A 49 -10.87 31.93 10.68
CA ASN A 49 -9.91 33.01 10.62
C ASN A 49 -8.82 32.77 11.67
N ALA A 50 -7.62 32.41 11.22
CA ALA A 50 -6.44 32.30 12.04
C ALA A 50 -5.66 33.62 12.02
N ARG A 51 -4.74 33.81 12.98
CA ARG A 51 -3.96 35.05 13.14
C ARG A 51 -3.22 35.55 11.89
N GLN A 52 -3.02 34.70 10.89
CA GLN A 52 -2.28 35.01 9.65
C GLN A 52 -3.11 34.76 8.38
N GLY A 53 -4.44 34.67 8.49
CA GLY A 53 -5.34 34.40 7.37
C GLY A 53 -6.24 33.19 7.64
N TRP A 54 -6.93 32.72 6.60
CA TRP A 54 -7.80 31.56 6.71
C TRP A 54 -7.00 30.26 6.85
N ALA A 55 -7.36 29.43 7.81
CA ALA A 55 -6.81 28.08 7.98
C ALA A 55 -7.94 27.06 7.93
N CYS A 56 -7.74 25.97 7.20
CA CYS A 56 -8.70 24.88 7.05
C CYS A 56 -8.16 23.60 7.69
N TYR A 57 -8.99 22.91 8.47
CA TYR A 57 -8.64 21.70 9.19
C TYR A 57 -9.60 20.56 8.83
N ALA A 58 -9.12 19.31 8.92
CA ALA A 58 -9.95 18.12 8.76
C ALA A 58 -11.11 18.14 9.78
N THR A 59 -12.26 17.61 9.38
CA THR A 59 -13.41 17.51 10.30
C THR A 59 -13.10 16.54 11.45
N PRO A 60 -13.75 16.67 12.62
CA PRO A 60 -13.56 15.74 13.73
C PRO A 60 -13.81 14.27 13.34
N ASP A 61 -14.84 14.03 12.53
CA ASP A 61 -15.20 12.69 12.06
C ASP A 61 -14.12 12.10 11.14
N GLU A 62 -13.63 12.90 10.19
CA GLU A 62 -12.53 12.50 9.30
C GLU A 62 -11.25 12.24 10.09
N ARG A 63 -10.95 13.07 11.09
CA ARG A 63 -9.81 12.88 11.99
C ARG A 63 -9.91 11.55 12.74
N ALA A 64 -11.08 11.23 13.30
CA ALA A 64 -11.30 9.98 14.02
C ALA A 64 -11.16 8.75 13.10
N ALA A 65 -11.67 8.84 11.86
CA ALA A 65 -11.52 7.77 10.87
C ALA A 65 -10.06 7.54 10.48
N LEU A 66 -9.29 8.62 10.26
CA LEU A 66 -7.86 8.55 9.97
C LEU A 66 -7.07 7.98 11.16
N ASP A 67 -7.35 8.41 12.38
CA ASP A 67 -6.67 7.91 13.58
C ASP A 67 -6.96 6.40 13.80
N ALA A 68 -8.18 5.95 13.53
CA ALA A 68 -8.54 4.53 13.58
C ALA A 68 -7.77 3.70 12.53
N GLU A 69 -7.66 4.22 11.30
CA GLU A 69 -6.91 3.55 10.23
C GLU A 69 -5.40 3.54 10.50
N ILE A 70 -4.86 4.63 11.07
CA ILE A 70 -3.47 4.68 11.54
C ILE A 70 -3.23 3.59 12.58
N GLY A 71 -4.12 3.45 13.57
CA GLY A 71 -4.01 2.40 14.59
C GLY A 71 -4.04 0.99 13.99
N ARG A 72 -4.95 0.73 13.04
CA ARG A 72 -5.02 -0.54 12.31
C ARG A 72 -3.73 -0.83 11.53
N LEU A 73 -3.23 0.16 10.79
CA LEU A 73 -2.02 0.02 10.00
C LEU A 73 -0.77 -0.18 10.87
N GLN A 74 -0.69 0.49 12.01
CA GLN A 74 0.39 0.28 12.98
C GLN A 74 0.38 -1.16 13.52
N HIS A 75 -0.79 -1.66 13.91
CA HIS A 75 -0.95 -3.04 14.37
C HIS A 75 -0.53 -4.05 13.29
N ASP A 76 -0.99 -3.88 12.06
CA ASP A 76 -0.61 -4.76 10.95
C ASP A 76 0.89 -4.70 10.67
N ASN A 77 1.50 -3.51 10.76
CA ASN A 77 2.93 -3.34 10.56
C ASN A 77 3.75 -4.06 11.64
N GLU A 78 3.36 -3.95 12.91
CA GLU A 78 3.97 -4.69 14.02
C GLU A 78 3.84 -6.20 13.84
N LYS A 79 2.65 -6.67 13.46
CA LYS A 79 2.40 -8.08 13.18
C LYS A 79 3.27 -8.61 12.03
N LEU A 80 3.36 -7.87 10.92
CA LEU A 80 4.19 -8.24 9.78
C LEU A 80 5.67 -8.25 10.15
N LYS A 81 6.15 -7.24 10.88
CA LYS A 81 7.52 -7.20 11.42
C LYS A 81 7.83 -8.41 12.30
N ALA A 82 6.90 -8.79 13.18
CA ALA A 82 7.06 -9.98 14.02
C ALA A 82 7.11 -11.28 13.20
N GLN A 83 6.30 -11.40 12.16
CA GLN A 83 6.34 -12.55 11.25
C GLN A 83 7.66 -12.64 10.47
N LEU A 84 8.19 -11.50 10.01
CA LEU A 84 9.49 -11.45 9.33
C LEU A 84 10.62 -11.85 10.29
N ALA A 85 10.63 -11.30 11.51
CA ALA A 85 11.63 -11.64 12.52
C ALA A 85 11.62 -13.15 12.85
N GLN A 86 10.43 -13.77 12.96
CA GLN A 86 10.30 -15.21 13.16
C GLN A 86 10.88 -16.03 12.00
N ARG A 87 10.65 -15.61 10.76
CA ARG A 87 11.19 -16.28 9.56
C ARG A 87 12.70 -16.15 9.48
N ASP A 88 13.23 -14.96 9.72
CA ASP A 88 14.68 -14.71 9.70
C ASP A 88 15.40 -15.50 10.80
N SER A 89 14.77 -15.65 11.98
CA SER A 89 15.28 -16.52 13.04
C SER A 89 15.13 -18.04 12.76
N GLY A 90 14.28 -18.42 11.80
CA GLY A 90 14.08 -19.82 11.37
C GLY A 90 15.03 -20.25 10.24
N ASP A 91 15.43 -19.32 9.36
CA ASP A 91 16.32 -19.60 8.22
C ASP A 91 17.81 -19.47 8.57
N ALA A 92 18.18 -18.64 9.56
CA ALA A 92 19.57 -18.52 10.02
C ALA A 92 20.11 -19.81 10.69
N GLY A 93 19.22 -20.73 11.11
CA GLY A 93 19.60 -22.00 11.75
C GLY A 93 19.46 -23.25 10.88
N LYS A 94 18.78 -23.18 9.72
CA LYS A 94 18.45 -24.38 8.91
C LYS A 94 19.17 -24.50 7.58
N ILE A 95 19.87 -23.46 7.11
CA ILE A 95 20.73 -23.58 5.92
C ILE A 95 22.06 -24.31 6.26
N GLY A 96 22.42 -24.39 7.54
CA GLY A 96 23.63 -25.09 8.01
C GLY A 96 23.44 -26.53 8.50
N ASP A 97 22.22 -26.94 8.90
CA ASP A 97 22.02 -28.20 9.60
C ASP A 97 20.60 -28.75 9.40
N ALA A 98 20.38 -29.52 8.34
CA ALA A 98 19.32 -30.55 8.24
C ALA A 98 19.38 -31.29 6.91
N MET A 99 20.32 -32.22 6.79
CA MET A 99 19.99 -33.51 6.20
C MET A 99 19.60 -34.40 7.39
N PRO A 100 18.31 -34.55 7.76
CA PRO A 100 17.96 -35.62 8.66
C PRO A 100 18.03 -36.89 7.81
N LYS A 101 19.09 -37.68 8.01
CA LYS A 101 19.01 -39.11 7.72
C LYS A 101 17.81 -39.63 8.50
N SER A 102 16.72 -39.92 7.79
CA SER A 102 15.58 -40.61 8.35
C SER A 102 16.06 -41.98 8.82
N ASP A 103 16.32 -42.05 10.11
CA ASP A 103 16.66 -43.27 10.82
C ASP A 103 15.38 -44.12 10.96
N SER A 104 15.42 -45.29 10.33
CA SER A 104 14.81 -46.54 10.78
C SER A 104 13.46 -46.46 11.53
N LEU A 105 12.35 -46.44 10.79
CA LEU A 105 11.05 -46.90 11.31
C LEU A 105 10.78 -48.32 10.81
N LYS A 106 10.77 -49.26 11.76
CA LYS A 106 10.46 -50.69 11.59
C LYS A 106 9.02 -50.92 11.08
N GLN A 107 8.94 -51.53 9.90
CA GLN A 107 8.09 -52.64 9.43
C GLN A 107 6.74 -52.97 10.13
N ALA A 108 5.67 -53.04 9.33
CA ALA A 108 4.64 -54.10 9.36
C ALA A 108 3.94 -54.23 7.98
N PRO A 109 3.43 -55.42 7.58
CA PRO A 109 3.10 -55.75 6.18
C PRO A 109 1.59 -55.68 5.85
N SER A 110 1.23 -55.26 4.64
CA SER A 110 0.42 -56.00 3.65
C SER A 110 -0.12 -55.10 2.51
N ASP A 111 -0.32 -55.74 1.36
CA ASP A 111 -1.31 -55.43 0.31
C ASP A 111 -1.01 -54.30 -0.69
N GLN A 112 -0.09 -54.62 -1.60
CA GLN A 112 -0.39 -54.86 -3.01
C GLN A 112 -1.69 -54.22 -3.56
N GLN A 113 -1.73 -52.89 -3.73
CA GLN A 113 -2.38 -52.21 -4.86
C GLN A 113 -2.12 -50.70 -4.76
N ARG A 114 -1.84 -50.03 -5.89
CA ARG A 114 -1.47 -48.61 -6.04
C ARG A 114 0.03 -48.30 -5.94
N LYS A 115 0.84 -49.14 -6.56
CA LYS A 115 2.15 -48.73 -7.09
C LYS A 115 1.92 -47.87 -8.34
N LEU A 116 1.49 -46.62 -8.17
CA LEU A 116 1.79 -45.58 -9.15
C LEU A 116 3.22 -45.17 -8.82
N GLU A 117 4.17 -45.91 -9.39
CA GLU A 117 5.60 -45.70 -9.21
C GLU A 117 5.94 -44.33 -9.80
N LEU A 118 5.90 -43.29 -8.95
CA LEU A 118 6.56 -42.04 -9.25
C LEU A 118 8.06 -42.33 -9.10
N THR A 119 8.64 -42.97 -10.13
CA THR A 119 10.07 -43.22 -10.21
C THR A 119 10.74 -41.87 -10.18
N LEU A 120 11.27 -41.49 -9.01
CA LEU A 120 12.11 -40.32 -8.88
C LEU A 120 13.27 -40.50 -9.88
N PRO A 121 13.45 -39.57 -10.84
CA PRO A 121 14.57 -39.62 -11.77
C PRO A 121 15.87 -39.77 -10.99
N SER A 122 16.81 -40.54 -11.52
CA SER A 122 18.08 -40.75 -10.82
C SER A 122 18.82 -39.42 -10.65
N ASP A 123 19.64 -39.27 -9.61
CA ASP A 123 20.36 -38.02 -9.33
C ASP A 123 21.15 -37.50 -10.55
N ARG A 124 21.64 -38.43 -11.39
CA ARG A 124 22.35 -38.11 -12.64
C ARG A 124 21.46 -37.43 -13.68
N ASP A 125 20.18 -37.79 -13.72
CA ASP A 125 19.20 -37.19 -14.63
C ASP A 125 18.84 -35.78 -14.15
N ILE A 126 18.77 -35.58 -12.84
CA ILE A 126 18.55 -34.26 -12.23
C ILE A 126 19.75 -33.35 -12.52
N ASP A 127 20.98 -33.81 -12.25
CA ASP A 127 22.20 -33.03 -12.54
C ASP A 127 22.30 -32.66 -14.01
N ARG A 128 21.94 -33.59 -14.89
CA ARG A 128 21.90 -33.36 -16.33
C ARG A 128 20.91 -32.26 -16.67
N VAL A 129 19.66 -32.35 -16.20
CA VAL A 129 18.59 -31.36 -16.43
C VAL A 129 18.95 -30.00 -15.84
N MET A 130 19.50 -29.96 -14.62
CA MET A 130 19.94 -28.74 -13.95
C MET A 130 21.07 -28.05 -14.72
N SER A 131 22.04 -28.82 -15.24
CA SER A 131 23.13 -28.25 -16.05
C SER A 131 22.64 -27.66 -17.39
N PHE A 132 21.55 -28.19 -17.95
CA PHE A 132 20.92 -27.63 -19.15
C PHE A 132 20.14 -26.36 -18.81
N LEU A 133 19.39 -26.37 -17.71
CA LEU A 133 18.66 -25.21 -17.18
C LEU A 133 19.61 -24.06 -16.86
N GLU A 134 20.74 -24.33 -16.20
CA GLU A 134 21.73 -23.31 -15.86
C GLU A 134 22.33 -22.67 -17.12
N ARG A 135 22.69 -23.49 -18.11
CA ARG A 135 23.23 -23.00 -19.39
C ARG A 135 22.20 -22.20 -20.19
N ALA A 136 20.95 -22.63 -20.19
CA ALA A 136 19.85 -21.92 -20.84
C ALA A 136 19.57 -20.57 -20.15
N TRP A 137 19.52 -20.55 -18.82
CA TRP A 137 19.29 -19.36 -18.02
C TRP A 137 20.42 -18.33 -18.16
N ARG A 138 21.69 -18.76 -18.10
CA ARG A 138 22.85 -17.88 -18.31
C ARG A 138 22.82 -17.21 -19.69
N ARG A 139 22.54 -17.99 -20.75
CA ARG A 139 22.38 -17.45 -22.10
C ARG A 139 21.22 -16.46 -22.20
N LEU A 140 20.10 -16.74 -21.53
CA LEU A 140 18.93 -15.86 -21.55
C LEU A 140 19.23 -14.51 -20.89
N ILE A 141 19.94 -14.51 -19.76
CA ILE A 141 20.39 -13.27 -19.11
C ILE A 141 21.34 -12.48 -20.02
N GLU A 142 22.33 -13.14 -20.64
CA GLU A 142 23.27 -12.48 -21.56
C GLU A 142 22.57 -11.89 -22.81
N MET A 143 21.48 -12.50 -23.27
CA MET A 143 20.66 -11.96 -24.36
C MET A 143 19.83 -10.77 -23.88
N ALA A 144 19.21 -10.86 -22.70
CA ALA A 144 18.42 -9.78 -22.13
C ALA A 144 19.26 -8.51 -21.86
N ASP A 145 20.47 -8.69 -21.34
CA ASP A 145 21.42 -7.61 -21.07
C ASP A 145 21.94 -6.94 -22.35
N ARG A 146 22.12 -7.71 -23.45
CA ARG A 146 22.38 -7.14 -24.78
C ARG A 146 21.21 -6.31 -25.30
N VAL A 147 19.99 -6.84 -25.22
CA VAL A 147 18.78 -6.13 -25.68
C VAL A 147 18.53 -4.86 -24.87
N GLN A 148 18.70 -4.88 -23.55
CA GLN A 148 18.57 -3.68 -22.72
C GLN A 148 19.60 -2.60 -23.10
N ARG A 149 20.85 -2.98 -23.39
CA ARG A 149 21.87 -2.04 -23.87
C ARG A 149 21.53 -1.46 -25.25
N ASP A 150 21.07 -2.29 -26.18
CA ASP A 150 20.70 -1.84 -27.53
C ASP A 150 19.49 -0.89 -27.52
N VAL A 151 18.52 -1.11 -26.62
CA VAL A 151 17.36 -0.24 -26.44
C VAL A 151 17.73 1.06 -25.72
N ALA A 152 18.59 0.99 -24.69
CA ALA A 152 19.05 2.18 -23.96
C ALA A 152 19.97 3.08 -24.79
N GLY A 153 20.73 2.52 -25.74
CA GLY A 153 21.56 3.29 -26.68
C GLY A 153 20.80 3.89 -27.88
N LYS A 154 19.49 3.63 -27.99
CA LYS A 154 18.63 4.11 -29.09
C LYS A 154 17.71 5.28 -28.69
N ILE A 155 17.92 5.83 -27.49
CA ILE A 155 17.32 7.06 -26.95
C ILE A 155 18.43 8.10 -26.84
#